data_AF-A0AAJ3YY03-F1
#
_entry.id   AF-A0AAJ3YY03-F1
#
_cell.length_a   1.000
_cell.length_b   1.000
_cell.length_c   1.000
_cell.angle_alpha   90.00
_cell.angle_beta   90.00
_cell.angle_gamma   90.00
#
_symmetry.space_group_name_H-M   'P 1'
#
loop_
_entity.id
_entity.type
_entity.pdbx_description
1 polymer ?
#
loop_
_entity_poly.entity_id
_entity_poly.type
_entity_poly.pdbx_seq_one_letter_code
_entity_poly.pdbx_strand_id
1 'polypeptide(L)'
;MKRKQYVRIKKASGSRYWYTDKIGEVFEVAREDNADYAVYNGSIDGCLVAKEDAELIVTEKRPANRNDRILITNADTVHGLYKNGDELVVDGQYKFGNGVFAYKEYDVHRLDCHYVTYKEYEVIMENVDKRYDTAVETTRDAIEELRLAAYAKGYEDARRELMAQAPVEKTAQERRDEIVEQAKAGIENLKRRSPNGKLCYIRGNLLCNVEFVINKKKRTIVALLKSISFGDICGKGIAKAAPDDCFNEHIGKAIALHRALGLEVPDEYLNAPQPTEVRVGDVVAYRGVYKTIDYATVVADGEPTGDGRAALTSIAVKRAKIIDDSRTEMDELLT
;
A
#
# COMPACT_ATOMS: atom_id res chain seq x y z
N MET A 1 42.03 -19.53 44.10
CA MET A 1 40.62 -20.01 44.23
C MET A 1 40.45 -21.26 43.37
N LYS A 2 39.69 -22.25 43.84
CA LYS A 2 39.50 -23.52 43.12
C LYS A 2 38.21 -23.42 42.31
N ARG A 3 38.35 -23.41 40.98
CA ARG A 3 37.21 -23.49 40.05
C ARG A 3 36.76 -24.93 39.94
N LYS A 4 35.46 -25.14 39.77
CA LYS A 4 34.89 -26.43 39.47
C LYS A 4 34.07 -26.35 38.19
N GLN A 5 33.93 -27.52 37.56
CA GLN A 5 33.13 -27.70 36.37
C GLN A 5 32.05 -28.72 36.70
N TYR A 6 30.84 -28.39 36.30
CA TYR A 6 29.67 -29.24 36.39
C TYR A 6 29.07 -29.39 35.00
N VAL A 7 28.43 -30.52 34.74
CA VAL A 7 27.68 -30.74 33.50
C VAL A 7 26.23 -31.04 33.82
N ARG A 8 25.32 -30.32 33.18
CA ARG A 8 23.89 -30.60 33.20
C ARG A 8 23.51 -31.38 31.95
N ILE A 9 22.85 -32.52 32.12
CA ILE A 9 22.36 -33.31 30.98
C ILE A 9 21.17 -32.58 30.34
N LYS A 10 21.27 -32.22 29.06
CA LYS A 10 20.21 -31.52 28.30
C LYS A 10 19.37 -32.46 27.47
N LYS A 11 20.01 -33.50 26.93
CA LYS A 11 19.40 -34.52 26.08
C LYS A 11 20.28 -35.76 26.12
N ALA A 12 19.79 -36.87 25.56
CA ALA A 12 20.60 -38.05 25.31
C ALA A 12 20.45 -38.41 23.82
N SER A 13 21.50 -38.18 23.04
CA SER A 13 21.47 -38.42 21.59
C SER A 13 21.52 -39.92 21.25
N GLY A 14 21.95 -40.75 22.20
CA GLY A 14 21.97 -42.22 22.10
C GLY A 14 21.17 -42.89 23.22
N SER A 15 20.32 -43.86 22.86
CA SER A 15 19.52 -44.65 23.81
C SER A 15 20.33 -45.59 24.71
N ARG A 16 21.64 -45.73 24.46
CA ARG A 16 22.56 -46.58 25.23
C ARG A 16 23.38 -45.82 26.28
N TYR A 17 23.22 -44.50 26.36
CA TYR A 17 23.94 -43.72 27.35
C TYR A 17 23.39 -43.96 28.76
N TRP A 18 24.29 -44.01 29.74
CA TRP A 18 23.94 -44.24 31.14
C TRP A 18 23.11 -43.10 31.74
N TYR A 19 23.14 -41.91 31.12
CA TYR A 19 22.43 -40.71 31.56
C TYR A 19 21.11 -40.49 30.82
N THR A 20 20.60 -41.50 30.11
CA THR A 20 19.33 -41.40 29.35
C THR A 20 18.12 -41.07 30.22
N ASP A 21 18.11 -41.51 31.47
CA ASP A 21 17.08 -41.22 32.49
C ASP A 21 17.48 -40.07 33.44
N LYS A 22 18.58 -39.37 33.15
CA LYS A 22 19.21 -38.34 34.00
C LYS A 22 19.12 -36.93 33.42
N ILE A 23 18.18 -36.71 32.51
CA ILE A 23 17.97 -35.41 31.87
C ILE A 23 17.63 -34.37 32.96
N GLY A 24 18.39 -33.27 32.96
CA GLY A 24 18.30 -32.19 33.95
C GLY A 24 19.17 -32.39 35.20
N GLU A 25 19.72 -33.59 35.45
CA GLU A 25 20.65 -33.81 36.56
C GLU A 25 22.02 -33.17 36.27
N VAL A 26 22.72 -32.81 37.35
CA VAL A 26 24.00 -32.10 37.32
C VAL A 26 25.08 -32.94 37.99
N PHE A 27 26.22 -33.14 37.32
CA PHE A 27 27.33 -33.94 37.81
C PHE A 27 28.64 -33.14 37.83
N GLU A 28 29.48 -33.35 38.85
CA GLU A 28 30.81 -32.75 38.93
C GLU A 28 31.75 -33.42 37.91
N VAL A 29 32.45 -32.61 37.12
CA VAL A 29 33.41 -33.06 36.11
C VAL A 29 34.74 -33.40 36.80
N ALA A 30 35.19 -34.65 36.63
CA ALA A 30 36.46 -35.13 37.14
C ALA A 30 37.62 -34.91 36.16
N ARG A 31 37.36 -35.09 34.86
CA ARG A 31 38.28 -34.76 33.77
C ARG A 31 37.50 -34.39 32.49
N GLU A 32 38.13 -33.57 31.65
CA GLU A 32 37.61 -33.21 30.34
C GLU A 32 38.45 -33.90 29.26
N ASP A 33 37.79 -34.69 28.41
CA ASP A 33 38.38 -35.32 27.23
C ASP A 33 37.91 -34.54 25.96
N ASN A 34 38.43 -34.89 24.77
CA ASN A 34 38.11 -34.12 23.55
C ASN A 34 36.61 -34.14 23.19
N ALA A 35 35.96 -35.31 23.28
CA ALA A 35 34.56 -35.50 22.87
C ALA A 35 33.58 -35.59 24.06
N ASP A 36 34.09 -35.89 25.27
CA ASP A 36 33.27 -36.25 26.42
C ASP A 36 33.76 -35.53 27.71
N TYR A 37 32.84 -35.35 28.64
CA TYR A 37 33.14 -35.04 30.04
C TYR A 37 33.11 -36.33 30.85
N ALA A 38 34.17 -36.59 31.63
CA ALA A 38 34.13 -37.68 32.61
C ALA A 38 33.63 -37.13 33.95
N VAL A 39 32.56 -37.72 34.46
CA VAL A 39 31.89 -37.28 35.69
C VAL A 39 31.92 -38.34 36.78
N TYR A 40 31.77 -37.91 38.03
CA TYR A 40 31.64 -38.81 39.17
C TYR A 40 30.16 -39.01 39.53
N ASN A 41 29.67 -40.25 39.42
CA ASN A 41 28.31 -40.65 39.80
C ASN A 41 28.31 -41.66 40.96
N GLY A 42 29.29 -41.59 41.87
CA GLY A 42 29.44 -42.54 42.98
C GLY A 42 30.09 -43.89 42.60
N SER A 43 30.39 -44.12 41.32
CA SER A 43 31.19 -45.27 40.86
C SER A 43 32.69 -44.98 40.93
N ILE A 44 33.51 -46.02 41.12
CA ILE A 44 34.98 -45.93 41.15
C ILE A 44 35.53 -45.54 39.77
N ASP A 45 34.82 -45.93 38.69
CA ASP A 45 35.17 -45.59 37.32
C ASP A 45 34.36 -44.36 36.83
N GLY A 46 35.05 -43.36 36.27
CA GLY A 46 34.42 -42.15 35.74
C GLY A 46 33.44 -42.47 34.61
N CYS A 47 32.24 -41.90 34.67
CA CYS A 47 31.21 -42.10 33.65
C CYS A 47 31.33 -41.00 32.58
N LEU A 48 31.23 -41.35 31.30
CA LEU A 48 31.38 -40.39 30.19
C LEU A 48 30.04 -39.76 29.81
N VAL A 49 30.05 -38.46 29.56
CA VAL A 49 28.92 -37.66 29.09
C VAL A 49 29.34 -36.92 27.82
N ALA A 50 28.63 -37.11 26.72
CA ALA A 50 28.97 -36.45 25.46
C ALA A 50 28.80 -34.93 25.57
N LYS A 51 29.77 -34.16 25.05
CA LYS A 51 29.74 -32.68 25.13
C LYS A 51 28.51 -32.06 24.45
N GLU A 52 28.00 -32.71 23.40
CA GLU A 52 26.80 -32.27 22.65
C GLU A 52 25.48 -32.46 23.42
N ASP A 53 25.49 -33.33 24.42
CA ASP A 53 24.33 -33.71 25.23
C ASP A 53 24.28 -32.93 26.55
N ALA A 54 25.32 -32.15 26.86
CA ALA A 54 25.51 -31.52 28.15
C ALA A 54 25.77 -30.01 28.05
N GLU A 55 25.28 -29.30 29.06
CA GLU A 55 25.59 -27.89 29.30
C GLU A 55 26.68 -27.80 30.37
N LEU A 56 27.82 -27.17 30.04
CA LEU A 56 28.92 -26.95 30.97
C LEU A 56 28.63 -25.73 31.85
N ILE A 57 28.65 -25.95 33.17
CA ILE A 57 28.50 -24.92 34.19
C ILE A 57 29.84 -24.78 34.91
N VAL A 58 30.44 -23.60 34.84
CA VAL A 58 31.69 -23.29 35.54
C VAL A 58 31.34 -22.53 36.81
N THR A 59 31.85 -23.00 37.95
CA THR A 59 31.57 -22.40 39.25
C THR A 59 32.83 -22.04 40.01
N GLU A 60 32.66 -21.15 40.98
CA GLU A 60 33.68 -20.79 41.95
C GLU A 60 33.09 -20.79 43.37
N LYS A 61 33.83 -21.39 44.31
CA LYS A 61 33.47 -21.34 45.73
C LYS A 61 33.89 -19.99 46.34
N ARG A 62 32.95 -19.05 46.41
CA ARG A 62 33.08 -17.73 47.06
C ARG A 62 31.74 -17.23 47.60
N PRO A 63 31.72 -16.30 48.56
CA PRO A 63 30.47 -15.64 48.97
C PRO A 63 29.78 -15.00 47.77
N ALA A 64 28.47 -15.23 47.63
CA ALA A 64 27.67 -14.65 46.56
C ALA A 64 27.29 -13.20 46.86
N ASN A 65 27.32 -12.34 45.85
CA ASN A 65 26.82 -10.98 45.88
C ASN A 65 25.38 -10.94 45.39
N ARG A 66 24.71 -9.80 45.60
CA ARG A 66 23.40 -9.55 45.03
C ARG A 66 23.45 -9.71 43.49
N ASN A 67 22.47 -10.42 42.95
CA ASN A 67 22.31 -10.83 41.54
C ASN A 67 23.31 -11.87 41.03
N ASP A 68 24.20 -12.42 41.88
CA ASP A 68 24.96 -13.60 41.47
C ASP A 68 24.00 -14.78 41.24
N ARG A 69 24.28 -15.56 40.20
CA ARG A 69 23.65 -16.87 40.00
C ARG A 69 24.42 -17.92 40.79
N ILE A 70 23.73 -18.76 41.53
CA ILE A 70 24.32 -19.80 42.35
C ILE A 70 23.81 -21.18 41.92
N LEU A 71 24.70 -22.17 41.93
CA LEU A 71 24.39 -23.58 41.74
C LEU A 71 24.32 -24.25 43.10
N ILE A 72 23.23 -24.98 43.38
CA ILE A 72 23.13 -25.81 44.58
C ILE A 72 23.91 -27.11 44.38
N THR A 73 24.96 -27.31 45.18
CA THR A 73 25.85 -28.48 45.10
C THR A 73 25.70 -29.45 46.26
N ASN A 74 25.15 -28.99 47.40
CA ASN A 74 24.97 -29.83 48.59
C ASN A 74 23.74 -29.38 49.39
N ALA A 75 22.53 -29.65 48.89
CA ALA A 75 21.28 -29.37 49.58
C ALA A 75 21.16 -30.21 50.86
N ASP A 76 21.21 -29.55 52.02
CA ASP A 76 21.24 -30.20 53.35
C ASP A 76 20.20 -29.58 54.30
N THR A 77 20.00 -28.27 54.21
CA THR A 77 19.44 -27.47 55.31
C THR A 77 17.93 -27.25 55.20
N VAL A 78 17.27 -27.60 54.08
CA VAL A 78 15.89 -27.17 53.84
C VAL A 78 15.05 -28.27 53.18
N HIS A 79 14.01 -28.71 53.89
CA HIS A 79 13.05 -29.78 53.59
C HIS A 79 12.41 -29.74 52.17
N GLY A 80 13.19 -29.94 51.10
CA GLY A 80 12.73 -30.13 49.72
C GLY A 80 12.39 -28.87 48.92
N LEU A 81 12.74 -27.66 49.40
CA LEU A 81 12.46 -26.41 48.65
C LEU A 81 13.34 -26.24 47.41
N TYR A 82 14.57 -26.76 47.46
CA TYR A 82 15.52 -26.83 46.36
C TYR A 82 16.32 -28.13 46.43
N LYS A 83 16.90 -28.56 45.31
CA LYS A 83 17.71 -29.78 45.20
C LYS A 83 19.06 -29.51 44.56
N ASN A 84 19.97 -30.46 44.68
CA ASN A 84 21.25 -30.41 43.96
C ASN A 84 21.01 -30.25 42.45
N GLY A 85 21.76 -29.33 41.85
CA GLY A 85 21.65 -28.97 40.44
C GLY A 85 20.67 -27.82 40.14
N ASP A 86 19.87 -27.38 41.11
CA ASP A 86 19.04 -26.19 40.97
C ASP A 86 19.91 -24.93 40.87
N GLU A 87 19.46 -23.97 40.06
CA GLU A 87 20.06 -22.64 39.94
C GLU A 87 19.13 -21.59 40.51
N LEU A 88 19.69 -20.69 41.32
CA LEU A 88 18.96 -19.61 41.95
C LEU A 88 19.69 -18.28 41.74
N VAL A 89 18.95 -17.17 41.76
CA VAL A 89 19.47 -15.81 41.69
C VAL A 89 19.43 -15.19 43.08
N VAL A 90 20.55 -14.60 43.52
CA VAL A 90 20.65 -13.99 44.86
C VAL A 90 19.98 -12.62 44.90
N ASP A 91 19.02 -12.40 45.80
CA ASP A 91 18.41 -11.08 46.01
C ASP A 91 19.19 -10.22 47.03
N GLY A 92 19.84 -10.86 48.01
CA GLY A 92 20.61 -10.14 49.03
C GLY A 92 21.37 -11.03 50.00
N GLN A 93 22.40 -10.45 50.62
CA GLN A 93 23.17 -11.07 51.69
C GLN A 93 22.47 -10.83 53.04
N TYR A 94 22.30 -11.89 53.84
CA TYR A 94 21.75 -11.78 55.19
C TYR A 94 22.86 -11.50 56.21
N LYS A 95 22.65 -10.56 57.14
CA LYS A 95 23.67 -10.13 58.11
C LYS A 95 23.83 -11.04 59.34
N PHE A 96 22.96 -12.04 59.51
CA PHE A 96 23.00 -12.99 60.63
C PHE A 96 23.31 -14.40 60.11
N GLY A 97 24.59 -14.78 60.06
CA GLY A 97 25.06 -16.09 59.58
C GLY A 97 25.91 -15.99 58.31
N ASN A 98 26.10 -17.12 57.62
CA ASN A 98 26.92 -17.24 56.40
C ASN A 98 26.08 -17.68 55.18
N GLY A 99 24.83 -17.22 55.04
CA GLY A 99 23.93 -17.59 53.94
C GLY A 99 23.43 -16.42 53.10
N VAL A 100 22.68 -16.74 52.03
CA VAL A 100 22.07 -15.77 51.11
C VAL A 100 20.60 -16.13 50.86
N PHE A 101 19.81 -15.11 50.54
CA PHE A 101 18.44 -15.28 50.06
C PHE A 101 18.45 -15.33 48.54
N ALA A 102 17.90 -16.40 47.96
CA ALA A 102 17.90 -16.63 46.53
C ALA A 102 16.52 -17.12 46.05
N TYR A 103 16.19 -16.85 44.80
CA TYR A 103 14.90 -17.19 44.18
C TYR A 103 15.12 -17.83 42.81
N LYS A 104 14.12 -18.53 42.27
CA LYS A 104 14.18 -19.06 40.90
C LYS A 104 14.03 -17.91 39.91
N GLU A 105 14.85 -17.90 38.86
CA GLU A 105 14.92 -16.79 37.89
C GLU A 105 13.57 -16.40 37.27
N TYR A 106 12.64 -17.36 37.12
CA TYR A 106 11.30 -17.14 36.56
C TYR A 106 10.25 -16.67 37.59
N ASP A 107 10.57 -16.62 38.90
CA ASP A 107 9.69 -16.05 39.92
C ASP A 107 9.85 -14.53 40.00
N VAL A 108 9.20 -13.84 39.06
CA VAL A 108 9.22 -12.38 38.92
C VAL A 108 8.70 -11.66 40.18
N HIS A 109 7.86 -12.34 40.97
CA HIS A 109 7.26 -11.79 42.19
C HIS A 109 8.08 -12.03 43.46
N ARG A 110 9.18 -12.80 43.38
CA ARG A 110 10.05 -13.16 44.52
C ARG A 110 9.28 -13.77 45.70
N LEU A 111 8.20 -14.49 45.41
CA LEU A 111 7.30 -15.04 46.42
C LEU A 111 7.92 -16.26 47.10
N ASP A 112 8.74 -17.02 46.36
CA ASP A 112 9.44 -18.21 46.84
C ASP A 112 10.94 -17.93 47.05
N CYS A 113 11.22 -17.07 48.04
CA CYS A 113 12.60 -16.79 48.45
C CYS A 113 13.13 -17.89 49.39
N HIS A 114 14.27 -18.48 49.04
CA HIS A 114 14.90 -19.56 49.79
C HIS A 114 16.18 -19.07 50.47
N TYR A 115 16.35 -19.43 51.74
CA TYR A 115 17.61 -19.22 52.45
C TYR A 115 18.56 -20.37 52.13
N VAL A 116 19.73 -20.04 51.58
CA VAL A 116 20.75 -21.01 51.16
C VAL A 116 22.06 -20.70 51.88
N THR A 117 22.63 -21.70 52.57
CA THR A 117 23.88 -21.47 53.32
C THR A 117 25.12 -21.56 52.44
N TYR A 118 26.21 -20.88 52.80
CA TYR A 118 27.47 -20.91 52.04
C TYR A 118 28.02 -22.31 51.78
N LYS A 119 27.68 -23.31 52.59
CA LYS A 119 28.12 -24.70 52.35
C LYS A 119 27.41 -25.35 51.16
N GLU A 120 26.19 -24.93 50.85
CA GLU A 120 25.29 -25.62 49.91
C GLU A 120 25.42 -25.12 48.47
N TYR A 121 25.99 -23.93 48.26
CA TYR A 121 26.05 -23.30 46.94
C TYR A 121 27.47 -22.99 46.45
N GLU A 122 27.62 -22.92 45.13
CA GLU A 122 28.77 -22.33 44.44
C GLU A 122 28.28 -21.23 43.48
N VAL A 123 29.09 -20.20 43.22
CA VAL A 123 28.69 -19.11 42.33
C VAL A 123 28.99 -19.50 40.88
N ILE A 124 27.99 -19.37 40.01
CA ILE A 124 28.12 -19.63 38.58
C ILE A 124 28.87 -18.47 37.94
N MET A 125 29.91 -18.81 37.18
CA MET A 125 30.69 -17.87 36.39
C MET A 125 30.00 -17.70 35.05
N GLU A 126 29.28 -16.59 34.85
CA GLU A 126 28.74 -16.27 33.52
C GLU A 126 29.88 -16.08 32.51
N ASN A 127 29.75 -16.71 31.36
CA ASN A 127 30.66 -16.48 30.23
C ASN A 127 30.28 -15.16 29.55
N VAL A 128 30.84 -14.07 30.07
CA VAL A 128 30.58 -12.69 29.64
C VAL A 128 30.74 -12.51 28.13
N ASP A 129 31.70 -13.21 27.52
CA ASP A 129 32.00 -13.12 26.09
C ASP A 129 30.84 -13.65 25.24
N LYS A 130 30.28 -14.83 25.57
CA LYS A 130 29.13 -15.39 24.86
C LYS A 130 27.89 -14.50 24.96
N ARG A 131 27.66 -13.86 26.11
CA ARG A 131 26.52 -12.95 26.31
C ARG A 131 26.67 -11.67 25.49
N TYR A 132 27.90 -11.15 25.38
CA TYR A 132 28.21 -9.99 24.56
C TYR A 132 28.00 -10.29 23.07
N ASP A 133 28.52 -11.41 22.57
CA ASP A 133 28.39 -11.80 21.16
C ASP A 133 26.93 -11.96 20.73
N THR A 134 26.11 -12.65 21.54
CA THR A 134 24.67 -12.79 21.27
C THR A 134 23.96 -11.44 21.28
N ALA A 135 24.28 -10.54 22.21
CA ALA A 135 23.65 -9.22 22.27
C ALA A 135 24.01 -8.36 21.03
N VAL A 136 25.25 -8.45 20.55
CA VAL A 136 25.72 -7.75 19.35
C VAL A 136 25.01 -8.27 18.09
N GLU A 137 24.90 -9.59 17.92
CA GLU A 137 24.17 -10.19 16.79
C GLU A 137 22.70 -9.76 16.78
N THR A 138 22.01 -9.89 17.92
CA THR A 138 20.60 -9.50 18.03
C THR A 138 20.38 -8.02 17.70
N THR A 139 21.31 -7.15 18.12
CA THR A 139 21.23 -5.71 17.85
C THR A 139 21.49 -5.40 16.37
N ARG A 140 22.42 -6.12 15.73
CA ARG A 140 22.70 -5.97 14.30
C ARG A 140 21.47 -6.31 13.45
N ASP A 141 20.80 -7.41 13.76
CA ASP A 141 19.62 -7.85 13.02
C ASP A 141 18.47 -6.83 13.14
N ALA A 142 18.22 -6.31 14.34
CA ALA A 142 17.20 -5.27 14.57
C ALA A 142 17.48 -3.97 13.80
N ILE A 143 18.76 -3.58 13.67
CA ILE A 143 19.16 -2.38 12.90
C ILE A 143 18.91 -2.58 11.41
N GLU A 144 19.23 -3.75 10.85
CA GLU A 144 18.97 -4.04 9.44
C GLU A 144 17.46 -4.10 9.13
N GLU A 145 16.66 -4.68 10.01
CA GLU A 145 15.19 -4.68 9.85
C GLU A 145 14.63 -3.24 9.86
N LEU A 146 15.08 -2.40 10.80
CA LEU A 146 14.70 -0.99 10.85
C LEU A 146 15.13 -0.22 9.60
N ARG A 147 16.32 -0.52 9.05
CA ARG A 147 16.82 0.10 7.82
C ARG A 147 15.94 -0.26 6.62
N LEU A 148 15.57 -1.55 6.48
CA LEU A 148 14.68 -2.01 5.42
C LEU A 148 13.28 -1.39 5.56
N ALA A 149 12.74 -1.32 6.78
CA ALA A 149 11.46 -0.68 7.06
C ALA A 149 11.48 0.83 6.74
N ALA A 150 12.57 1.53 7.10
CA ALA A 150 12.73 2.95 6.79
C ALA A 150 12.83 3.19 5.27
N TYR A 151 13.52 2.32 4.53
CA TYR A 151 13.60 2.39 3.07
C TYR A 151 12.23 2.17 2.40
N ALA A 152 11.48 1.15 2.84
CA ALA A 152 10.14 0.88 2.34
C ALA A 152 9.16 2.02 2.65
N LYS A 153 9.23 2.57 3.87
CA LYS A 153 8.39 3.69 4.30
C LYS A 153 8.72 4.99 3.58
N GLY A 154 10.01 5.31 3.39
CA GLY A 154 10.43 6.46 2.61
C GLY A 154 9.98 6.38 1.14
N TYR A 155 9.95 5.19 0.56
CA TYR A 155 9.42 4.97 -0.79
C TYR A 155 7.89 5.14 -0.87
N GLU A 156 7.15 4.63 0.12
CA GLU A 156 5.70 4.85 0.26
C GLU A 156 5.36 6.34 0.44
N ASP A 157 6.09 7.04 1.32
CA ASP A 157 5.87 8.46 1.59
C ASP A 157 6.18 9.31 0.35
N ALA A 158 7.32 9.06 -0.32
CA ALA A 158 7.66 9.73 -1.58
C ALA A 158 6.63 9.44 -2.69
N ARG A 159 6.12 8.20 -2.79
CA ARG A 159 5.06 7.83 -3.74
C ARG A 159 3.75 8.54 -3.41
N ARG A 160 3.37 8.67 -2.13
CA ARG A 160 2.17 9.38 -1.70
C ARG A 160 2.27 10.87 -1.96
N GLU A 161 3.41 11.49 -1.68
CA GLU A 161 3.64 12.90 -2.02
C GLU A 161 3.59 13.12 -3.53
N LEU A 162 4.20 12.24 -4.33
CA LEU A 162 4.14 12.30 -5.78
C LEU A 162 2.70 12.15 -6.30
N MET A 163 1.91 11.23 -5.73
CA MET A 163 0.49 11.04 -6.11
C MET A 163 -0.43 12.14 -5.58
N ALA A 164 -0.11 12.77 -4.45
CA ALA A 164 -0.87 13.89 -3.90
C ALA A 164 -0.57 15.22 -4.63
N GLN A 165 0.65 15.38 -5.17
CA GLN A 165 1.05 16.55 -5.95
C GLN A 165 0.81 16.39 -7.45
N ALA A 166 0.60 15.16 -7.95
CA ALA A 166 0.20 14.96 -9.34
C ALA A 166 -1.17 15.61 -9.55
N PRO A 167 -1.29 16.68 -10.36
CA PRO A 167 -2.60 17.08 -10.84
C PRO A 167 -3.19 15.86 -11.54
N VAL A 168 -4.42 15.47 -11.19
CA VAL A 168 -5.16 14.48 -11.97
C VAL A 168 -5.31 15.11 -13.35
N GLU A 169 -4.44 14.74 -14.28
CA GLU A 169 -4.51 15.21 -15.65
C GLU A 169 -5.86 14.73 -16.17
N LYS A 170 -6.80 15.67 -16.31
CA LYS A 170 -8.10 15.38 -16.88
C LYS A 170 -7.90 14.63 -18.18
N THR A 171 -8.55 13.48 -18.28
CA THR A 171 -8.47 12.63 -19.46
C THR A 171 -8.86 13.44 -20.70
N ALA A 172 -8.41 13.04 -21.88
CA ALA A 172 -8.78 13.73 -23.12
C ALA A 172 -10.31 13.82 -23.29
N GLN A 173 -11.04 12.81 -22.81
CA GLN A 173 -12.49 12.76 -22.80
C GLN A 173 -13.11 13.78 -21.84
N GLU A 174 -12.62 13.88 -20.60
CA GLU A 174 -13.14 14.86 -19.63
C GLU A 174 -12.90 16.30 -20.10
N ARG A 175 -11.73 16.58 -20.68
CA ARG A 175 -11.46 17.89 -21.29
C ARG A 175 -12.39 18.19 -22.46
N ARG A 176 -12.70 17.20 -23.31
CA ARG A 176 -13.68 17.34 -24.39
C ARG A 176 -15.07 17.67 -23.83
N ASP A 177 -15.51 16.91 -22.84
CA ASP A 177 -16.84 17.06 -22.23
C ASP A 177 -16.97 18.46 -21.58
N GLU A 178 -15.94 18.95 -20.90
CA GLU A 178 -15.89 20.32 -20.37
C GLU A 178 -15.97 21.40 -21.45
N ILE A 179 -15.24 21.23 -22.56
CA ILE A 179 -15.29 22.17 -23.69
C ILE A 179 -16.68 22.19 -24.33
N VAL A 180 -17.33 21.03 -24.46
CA VAL A 180 -18.70 20.94 -24.99
C VAL A 180 -19.70 21.66 -24.07
N GLU A 181 -19.60 21.48 -22.76
CA GLU A 181 -20.44 22.17 -21.78
C GLU A 181 -20.18 23.68 -21.75
N GLN A 182 -18.91 24.10 -21.83
CA GLN A 182 -18.55 25.50 -22.00
C GLN A 182 -19.12 26.10 -23.29
N ALA A 183 -19.14 25.36 -24.40
CA ALA A 183 -19.72 25.82 -25.65
C ALA A 183 -21.24 26.01 -25.53
N LYS A 184 -21.95 25.09 -24.87
CA LYS A 184 -23.39 25.22 -24.57
C LYS A 184 -23.66 26.45 -23.70
N ALA A 185 -22.93 26.59 -22.59
CA ALA A 185 -23.07 27.71 -21.68
C ALA A 185 -22.68 29.04 -22.33
N GLY A 186 -21.65 29.04 -23.19
CA GLY A 186 -21.18 30.21 -23.92
C GLY A 186 -22.25 30.79 -24.84
N ILE A 187 -22.99 29.94 -25.56
CA ILE A 187 -24.11 30.36 -26.40
C ILE A 187 -25.18 31.08 -25.56
N GLU A 188 -25.52 30.55 -24.38
CA GLU A 188 -26.50 31.17 -23.48
C GLU A 188 -25.98 32.45 -22.82
N ASN A 189 -24.74 32.44 -22.33
CA ASN A 189 -24.09 33.57 -21.64
C ASN A 189 -23.87 34.78 -22.56
N LEU A 190 -23.78 34.57 -23.88
CA LEU A 190 -23.71 35.65 -24.85
C LEU A 190 -25.04 36.39 -25.04
N LYS A 191 -26.15 35.85 -24.53
CA LYS A 191 -27.43 36.57 -24.55
C LYS A 191 -27.43 37.66 -23.48
N ARG A 192 -27.91 38.84 -23.86
CA ARG A 192 -28.15 39.97 -22.96
C ARG A 192 -29.65 40.23 -22.86
N ARG A 193 -30.05 40.77 -21.71
CA ARG A 193 -31.44 41.19 -21.50
C ARG A 193 -31.71 42.46 -22.31
N SER A 194 -32.61 42.37 -23.29
CA SER A 194 -33.12 43.52 -24.02
C SER A 194 -33.93 44.44 -23.09
N PRO A 195 -34.15 45.71 -23.47
CA PRO A 195 -35.06 46.62 -22.77
C PRO A 195 -36.47 46.04 -22.57
N ASN A 196 -36.89 45.12 -23.46
CA ASN A 196 -38.19 44.46 -23.43
C ASN A 196 -38.19 43.17 -22.58
N GLY A 197 -37.13 42.93 -21.80
CA GLY A 197 -37.01 41.79 -20.89
C GLY A 197 -36.65 40.45 -21.54
N LYS A 198 -36.65 40.35 -22.88
CA LYS A 198 -36.25 39.14 -23.64
C LYS A 198 -34.74 39.01 -23.77
N LEU A 199 -34.23 37.79 -23.72
CA LEU A 199 -32.82 37.48 -23.98
C LEU A 199 -32.54 37.49 -25.49
N CYS A 200 -31.53 38.24 -25.92
CA CYS A 200 -31.11 38.34 -27.31
C CYS A 200 -29.59 38.57 -27.41
N TYR A 201 -29.03 38.37 -28.59
CA TYR A 201 -27.61 38.63 -28.84
C TYR A 201 -27.39 40.09 -29.21
N ILE A 202 -26.16 40.58 -29.00
CA ILE A 202 -25.77 41.94 -29.37
C ILE A 202 -24.62 41.89 -30.35
N ARG A 203 -24.81 42.46 -31.54
CA ARG A 203 -23.74 42.70 -32.51
C ARG A 203 -23.52 44.21 -32.64
N GLY A 204 -22.42 44.71 -32.10
CA GLY A 204 -22.19 46.16 -32.00
C GLY A 204 -23.29 46.83 -31.18
N ASN A 205 -24.14 47.64 -31.81
CA ASN A 205 -25.29 48.31 -31.19
C ASN A 205 -26.66 47.70 -31.56
N LEU A 206 -26.67 46.56 -32.28
CA LEU A 206 -27.90 45.92 -32.77
C LEU A 206 -28.29 44.73 -31.88
N LEU A 207 -29.58 44.64 -31.56
CA LEU A 207 -30.19 43.47 -30.90
C LEU A 207 -30.57 42.44 -31.97
N CYS A 208 -30.11 41.20 -31.80
CA CYS A 208 -30.19 40.16 -32.82
C CYS A 208 -30.70 38.83 -32.24
N ASN A 209 -31.45 38.09 -33.07
CA ASN A 209 -31.73 36.67 -32.85
C ASN A 209 -30.81 35.84 -33.74
N VAL A 210 -30.45 34.64 -33.30
CA VAL A 210 -29.63 33.70 -34.09
C VAL A 210 -30.49 32.57 -34.63
N GLU A 211 -30.25 32.20 -35.88
CA GLU A 211 -30.76 30.99 -36.51
C GLU A 211 -29.57 30.12 -36.93
N PHE A 212 -29.55 28.85 -36.53
CA PHE A 212 -28.48 27.92 -36.85
C PHE A 212 -28.92 26.98 -37.97
N VAL A 213 -28.16 26.96 -39.07
CA VAL A 213 -28.33 26.02 -40.18
C VAL A 213 -27.22 24.98 -40.11
N ILE A 214 -27.60 23.74 -39.81
CA ILE A 214 -26.67 22.62 -39.60
C ILE A 214 -26.66 21.74 -40.84
N ASN A 215 -25.47 21.51 -41.40
CA ASN A 215 -25.27 20.57 -42.49
C ASN A 215 -24.31 19.46 -42.03
N LYS A 216 -24.87 18.41 -41.42
CA LYS A 216 -24.11 17.25 -40.90
C LYS A 216 -23.25 16.59 -41.99
N LYS A 217 -23.79 16.42 -43.21
CA LYS A 217 -23.06 15.85 -44.37
C LYS A 217 -21.82 16.64 -44.78
N LYS A 218 -21.90 17.97 -44.74
CA LYS A 218 -20.77 18.86 -45.06
C LYS A 218 -19.97 19.27 -43.82
N ARG A 219 -20.33 18.76 -42.63
CA ARG A 219 -19.71 19.08 -41.34
C ARG A 219 -19.59 20.58 -41.10
N THR A 220 -20.64 21.31 -41.53
CA THR A 220 -20.67 22.77 -41.56
C THR A 220 -21.88 23.29 -40.79
N ILE A 221 -21.66 24.29 -39.94
CA ILE A 221 -22.71 25.00 -39.20
C ILE A 221 -22.64 26.48 -39.57
N VAL A 222 -23.78 27.06 -39.89
CA VAL A 222 -23.92 28.49 -40.22
C VAL A 222 -24.81 29.14 -39.19
N ALA A 223 -24.30 30.21 -38.55
CA ALA A 223 -25.09 31.06 -37.67
C ALA A 223 -25.50 32.32 -38.44
N LEU A 224 -26.81 32.56 -38.56
CA LEU A 224 -27.40 33.73 -39.18
C LEU A 224 -27.98 34.63 -38.09
N LEU A 225 -27.48 35.86 -37.98
CA LEU A 225 -28.00 36.85 -37.05
C LEU A 225 -29.04 37.72 -37.76
N LYS A 226 -30.28 37.72 -37.27
CA LYS A 226 -31.38 38.56 -37.76
C LYS A 226 -31.61 39.71 -36.79
N SER A 227 -31.62 40.94 -37.30
CA SER A 227 -31.91 42.13 -36.50
C SER A 227 -33.36 42.07 -35.99
N ILE A 228 -33.56 42.33 -34.70
CA ILE A 228 -34.92 42.39 -34.12
C ILE A 228 -35.67 43.61 -34.63
N SER A 229 -34.97 44.72 -34.90
CA SER A 229 -35.58 45.99 -35.32
C SER A 229 -35.95 46.03 -36.80
N PHE A 230 -35.18 45.36 -37.66
CA PHE A 230 -35.33 45.45 -39.13
C PHE A 230 -35.69 44.12 -39.80
N GLY A 231 -35.53 42.98 -39.12
CA GLY A 231 -35.77 41.64 -39.68
C GLY A 231 -34.67 41.13 -40.61
N ASP A 232 -33.79 42.02 -41.08
CA ASP A 232 -32.71 41.67 -42.01
C ASP A 232 -31.56 40.88 -41.36
N ILE A 233 -30.88 40.09 -42.19
CA ILE A 233 -29.67 39.37 -41.80
C ILE A 233 -28.54 40.38 -41.60
N CYS A 234 -28.23 40.65 -40.36
CA CYS A 234 -27.23 41.62 -39.96
C CYS A 234 -25.86 41.00 -39.72
N GLY A 235 -25.72 39.66 -39.68
CA GLY A 235 -24.44 38.98 -39.51
C GLY A 235 -24.49 37.49 -39.85
N LYS A 236 -23.34 36.94 -40.27
CA LYS A 236 -23.20 35.54 -40.65
C LYS A 236 -21.86 35.00 -40.17
N GLY A 237 -21.90 33.85 -39.49
CA GLY A 237 -20.71 33.10 -39.10
C GLY A 237 -20.78 31.68 -39.61
N ILE A 238 -19.63 31.12 -39.96
CA ILE A 238 -19.52 29.75 -40.50
C ILE A 238 -18.48 29.01 -39.67
N ALA A 239 -18.84 27.82 -39.19
CA ALA A 239 -17.93 26.84 -38.61
C ALA A 239 -17.91 25.59 -39.50
N LYS A 240 -16.72 25.07 -39.79
CA LYS A 240 -16.55 23.84 -40.56
C LYS A 240 -15.48 22.99 -39.88
N ALA A 241 -15.84 21.75 -39.54
CA ALA A 241 -14.90 20.80 -38.96
C ALA A 241 -13.94 20.27 -40.04
N ALA A 242 -12.70 20.01 -39.66
CA ALA A 242 -11.71 19.42 -40.56
C ALA A 242 -12.07 17.95 -40.86
N PRO A 243 -11.73 17.41 -42.04
CA PRO A 243 -12.09 16.03 -42.43
C PRO A 243 -11.61 14.94 -41.46
N ASP A 244 -10.50 15.20 -40.76
CA ASP A 244 -9.81 14.32 -39.81
C ASP A 244 -10.27 14.49 -38.35
N ASP A 245 -10.86 15.64 -38.03
CA ASP A 245 -11.41 15.98 -36.71
C ASP A 245 -12.76 15.27 -36.44
N CYS A 246 -13.34 15.39 -35.24
CA CYS A 246 -14.69 14.90 -34.90
C CYS A 246 -15.71 16.05 -34.93
N PHE A 247 -16.82 15.89 -35.66
CA PHE A 247 -17.87 16.90 -35.72
C PHE A 247 -18.64 16.97 -34.39
N ASN A 248 -18.71 18.16 -33.79
CA ASN A 248 -19.56 18.43 -32.64
C ASN A 248 -20.48 19.61 -32.93
N GLU A 249 -21.79 19.42 -32.75
CA GLU A 249 -22.78 20.45 -33.05
C GLU A 249 -22.67 21.67 -32.12
N HIS A 250 -22.45 21.46 -30.83
CA HIS A 250 -22.41 22.54 -29.84
C HIS A 250 -21.17 23.41 -29.98
N ILE A 251 -19.99 22.79 -30.14
CA ILE A 251 -18.74 23.51 -30.41
C ILE A 251 -18.87 24.29 -31.73
N GLY A 252 -19.39 23.67 -32.78
CA GLY A 252 -19.59 24.33 -34.07
C GLY A 252 -20.59 25.48 -34.01
N LYS A 253 -21.69 25.36 -33.24
CA LYS A 253 -22.64 26.47 -32.98
C LYS A 253 -21.96 27.63 -32.26
N ALA A 254 -21.15 27.36 -31.24
CA ALA A 254 -20.42 28.39 -30.49
C ALA A 254 -19.43 29.14 -31.41
N ILE A 255 -18.60 28.42 -32.16
CA ILE A 255 -17.66 29.03 -33.12
C ILE A 255 -18.39 29.87 -34.17
N ALA A 256 -19.48 29.33 -34.75
CA ALA A 256 -20.27 30.05 -35.75
C ALA A 256 -20.90 31.31 -35.15
N LEU A 257 -21.39 31.26 -33.92
CA LEU A 257 -21.96 32.41 -33.22
C LEU A 257 -20.91 33.49 -32.92
N HIS A 258 -19.75 33.13 -32.38
CA HIS A 258 -18.64 34.07 -32.14
C HIS A 258 -18.26 34.81 -33.43
N ARG A 259 -18.08 34.05 -34.53
CA ARG A 259 -17.80 34.64 -35.86
C ARG A 259 -18.93 35.53 -36.37
N ALA A 260 -20.19 35.15 -36.14
CA ALA A 260 -21.33 35.96 -36.57
C ALA A 260 -21.42 37.29 -35.78
N LEU A 261 -21.13 37.25 -34.47
CA LEU A 261 -21.10 38.42 -33.60
C LEU A 261 -19.86 39.30 -33.81
N GLY A 262 -18.83 38.79 -34.49
CA GLY A 262 -17.55 39.47 -34.68
C GLY A 262 -16.66 39.44 -33.44
N LEU A 263 -16.86 38.43 -32.58
CA LEU A 263 -16.03 38.16 -31.41
C LEU A 263 -14.89 37.21 -31.79
N GLU A 264 -13.78 37.30 -31.06
CA GLU A 264 -12.70 36.33 -31.15
C GLU A 264 -13.22 34.95 -30.70
N VAL A 265 -12.78 33.91 -31.41
CA VAL A 265 -13.17 32.52 -31.12
C VAL A 265 -12.16 31.96 -30.11
N PRO A 266 -12.61 31.42 -28.96
CA PRO A 266 -11.69 30.78 -28.02
C PRO A 266 -10.88 29.64 -28.66
N ASP A 267 -9.57 29.62 -28.41
CA ASP A 267 -8.66 28.59 -28.93
C ASP A 267 -9.03 27.18 -28.46
N GLU A 268 -9.65 27.06 -27.29
CA GLU A 268 -10.16 25.81 -26.71
C GLU A 268 -11.22 25.14 -27.61
N TYR A 269 -12.00 25.94 -28.36
CA TYR A 269 -12.99 25.42 -29.29
C TYR A 269 -12.38 25.01 -30.63
N LEU A 270 -11.25 25.63 -31.00
CA LEU A 270 -10.54 25.33 -32.25
C LEU A 270 -9.65 24.08 -32.11
N ASN A 271 -9.11 23.83 -30.91
CA ASN A 271 -8.18 22.74 -30.63
C ASN A 271 -8.74 21.73 -29.62
N ALA A 272 -10.06 21.48 -29.66
CA ALA A 272 -10.69 20.51 -28.78
C ALA A 272 -10.11 19.09 -29.02
N PRO A 273 -9.76 18.32 -27.97
CA PRO A 273 -9.24 16.97 -28.12
C PRO A 273 -10.24 16.05 -28.84
N GLN A 274 -9.78 14.94 -29.44
CA GLN A 274 -10.69 13.96 -30.05
C GLN A 274 -11.37 13.11 -28.96
N PRO A 275 -12.65 12.74 -29.13
CA PRO A 275 -13.33 11.85 -28.20
C PRO A 275 -12.70 10.45 -28.25
N THR A 276 -12.44 9.87 -27.09
CA THR A 276 -11.84 8.54 -26.91
C THR A 276 -12.86 7.48 -26.52
N GLU A 277 -14.00 7.88 -25.95
CA GLU A 277 -15.04 6.98 -25.49
C GLU A 277 -16.27 7.07 -26.39
N VAL A 278 -16.74 5.91 -26.88
CA VAL A 278 -17.97 5.83 -27.66
C VAL A 278 -19.17 5.71 -26.71
N ARG A 279 -20.18 6.56 -26.90
CA ARG A 279 -21.42 6.58 -26.12
C ARG A 279 -22.64 6.43 -27.05
N VAL A 280 -23.78 6.11 -26.45
CA VAL A 280 -25.07 6.05 -27.16
C VAL A 280 -25.38 7.41 -27.78
N GLY A 281 -25.81 7.42 -29.04
CA GLY A 281 -26.06 8.62 -29.83
C GLY A 281 -24.86 9.14 -30.63
N ASP A 282 -23.67 8.57 -30.46
CA ASP A 282 -22.51 8.91 -31.29
C ASP A 282 -22.63 8.27 -32.69
N VAL A 283 -22.12 8.94 -33.72
CA VAL A 283 -21.98 8.35 -35.06
C VAL A 283 -20.54 7.91 -35.24
N VAL A 284 -20.36 6.65 -35.60
CA VAL A 284 -19.05 6.03 -35.75
C VAL A 284 -18.84 5.49 -37.15
N ALA A 285 -17.60 5.58 -37.63
CA ALA A 285 -17.14 4.99 -38.87
C ALA A 285 -16.37 3.70 -38.57
N TYR A 286 -16.80 2.58 -39.12
CA TYR A 286 -16.15 1.29 -38.94
C TYR A 286 -15.91 0.61 -40.28
N ARG A 287 -14.96 -0.33 -40.30
CA ARG A 287 -14.64 -1.09 -41.51
C ARG A 287 -15.50 -2.34 -41.57
N GLY A 288 -16.42 -2.37 -42.52
CA GLY A 288 -17.29 -3.52 -42.77
C GLY A 288 -16.53 -4.73 -43.31
N VAL A 289 -17.22 -5.87 -43.38
CA VAL A 289 -16.69 -7.16 -43.87
C VAL A 289 -16.11 -7.03 -45.28
N TYR A 290 -16.69 -6.16 -46.11
CA TYR A 290 -16.25 -5.90 -47.49
C TYR A 290 -15.16 -4.84 -47.62
N LYS A 291 -14.47 -4.48 -46.51
CA LYS A 291 -13.44 -3.45 -46.43
C LYS A 291 -13.89 -2.01 -46.76
N THR A 292 -15.19 -1.80 -46.99
CA THR A 292 -15.83 -0.48 -47.09
C THR A 292 -15.88 0.20 -45.73
N ILE A 293 -15.84 1.54 -45.73
CA ILE A 293 -16.09 2.32 -44.53
C ILE A 293 -17.60 2.52 -44.45
N ASP A 294 -18.21 1.92 -43.44
CA ASP A 294 -19.63 2.04 -43.15
C ASP A 294 -19.82 2.95 -41.93
N TYR A 295 -20.95 3.64 -41.89
CA TYR A 295 -21.30 4.56 -40.81
C TYR A 295 -22.47 3.97 -40.02
N ALA A 296 -22.40 4.04 -38.69
CA ALA A 296 -23.51 3.64 -37.84
C ALA A 296 -23.71 4.60 -36.67
N THR A 297 -24.97 4.84 -36.32
CA THR A 297 -25.37 5.48 -35.06
C THR A 297 -25.35 4.45 -33.95
N VAL A 298 -24.72 4.79 -32.83
CA VAL A 298 -24.58 3.91 -31.68
C VAL A 298 -25.86 3.93 -30.85
N VAL A 299 -26.44 2.76 -30.60
CA VAL A 299 -27.66 2.56 -29.82
C VAL A 299 -27.39 1.73 -28.57
N ALA A 300 -28.29 1.80 -27.59
CA ALA A 300 -28.20 0.99 -26.38
C ALA A 300 -28.30 -0.51 -26.69
N ASP A 301 -27.68 -1.35 -25.85
CA ASP A 301 -27.77 -2.80 -26.00
C ASP A 301 -29.22 -3.25 -25.78
N GLY A 302 -29.77 -3.98 -26.76
CA GLY A 302 -31.17 -4.41 -26.76
C GLY A 302 -32.07 -3.61 -27.69
N GLU A 303 -31.61 -2.47 -28.24
CA GLU A 303 -32.33 -1.77 -29.30
C GLU A 303 -32.19 -2.46 -30.67
N PRO A 304 -33.14 -2.27 -31.60
CA PRO A 304 -33.05 -2.83 -32.94
C PRO A 304 -31.77 -2.39 -33.66
N THR A 305 -30.96 -3.37 -34.05
CA THR A 305 -29.73 -3.15 -34.83
C THR A 305 -30.02 -3.47 -36.30
N GLY A 306 -30.01 -2.43 -37.14
CA GLY A 306 -30.42 -2.45 -38.55
C GLY A 306 -30.43 -1.02 -39.11
N ASP A 307 -30.41 -0.85 -40.44
CA ASP A 307 -30.48 0.45 -41.13
C ASP A 307 -29.45 1.50 -40.68
N GLY A 308 -28.21 1.09 -40.48
CA GLY A 308 -27.13 2.00 -40.06
C GLY A 308 -27.10 2.27 -38.55
N ARG A 309 -27.59 1.34 -37.72
CA ARG A 309 -27.46 1.38 -36.25
C ARG A 309 -26.63 0.22 -35.72
N ALA A 310 -25.84 0.47 -34.68
CA ALA A 310 -24.99 -0.54 -34.05
C ALA A 310 -25.10 -0.48 -32.52
N ALA A 311 -25.26 -1.64 -31.88
CA ALA A 311 -25.29 -1.73 -30.42
C ALA A 311 -23.94 -1.34 -29.80
N LEU A 312 -23.97 -0.67 -28.66
CA LEU A 312 -22.80 -0.17 -27.94
C LEU A 312 -21.73 -1.25 -27.71
N THR A 313 -22.13 -2.48 -27.36
CA THR A 313 -21.19 -3.59 -27.12
C THR A 313 -20.66 -4.27 -28.37
N SER A 314 -21.17 -3.92 -29.56
CA SER A 314 -20.80 -4.54 -30.83
C SER A 314 -19.31 -4.37 -31.13
N ILE A 315 -18.72 -5.39 -31.76
CA ILE A 315 -17.32 -5.35 -32.21
C ILE A 315 -17.07 -4.23 -33.23
N ALA A 316 -18.11 -3.85 -33.99
CA ALA A 316 -18.06 -2.73 -34.91
C ALA A 316 -17.76 -1.43 -34.14
N VAL A 317 -18.51 -1.16 -33.08
CA VAL A 317 -18.38 0.05 -32.24
C VAL A 317 -17.05 0.07 -31.49
N LYS A 318 -16.60 -1.06 -30.93
CA LYS A 318 -15.32 -1.17 -30.22
C LYS A 318 -14.08 -0.86 -31.08
N ARG A 319 -14.20 -0.98 -32.40
CA ARG A 319 -13.11 -0.75 -33.36
C ARG A 319 -13.37 0.45 -34.27
N ALA A 320 -14.46 1.18 -34.04
CA ALA A 320 -14.85 2.30 -34.87
C ALA A 320 -14.12 3.58 -34.46
N LYS A 321 -14.04 4.53 -35.40
CA LYS A 321 -13.64 5.91 -35.13
C LYS A 321 -14.89 6.76 -34.95
N ILE A 322 -14.95 7.57 -33.89
CA ILE A 322 -16.04 8.53 -33.68
C ILE A 322 -15.89 9.67 -34.70
N ILE A 323 -16.97 9.98 -35.41
CA ILE A 323 -17.01 11.05 -36.42
C ILE A 323 -17.98 12.18 -36.08
N ASP A 324 -19.00 11.88 -35.28
CA ASP A 324 -19.97 12.84 -34.73
C ASP A 324 -20.27 12.47 -33.27
N ASP A 325 -19.95 13.37 -32.34
CA ASP A 325 -20.19 13.22 -30.90
C ASP A 325 -21.26 14.21 -30.38
N SER A 326 -22.12 14.71 -31.27
CA SER A 326 -23.14 15.71 -30.94
C SER A 326 -24.30 15.16 -30.11
N ARG A 327 -24.60 13.86 -30.18
CA ARG A 327 -25.67 13.15 -29.42
C ARG A 327 -27.07 13.79 -29.51
N THR A 328 -27.32 14.56 -30.57
CA THR A 328 -28.54 15.37 -30.74
C THR A 328 -29.81 14.56 -31.05
N GLU A 329 -29.70 13.32 -31.54
CA GLU A 329 -30.87 12.52 -31.98
C GLU A 329 -31.72 11.98 -30.82
N MET A 330 -31.28 12.07 -29.57
CA MET A 330 -32.07 11.67 -28.38
C MET A 330 -32.87 12.81 -27.74
N ASP A 331 -32.61 14.08 -28.08
CA ASP A 331 -33.37 15.23 -27.54
C ASP A 331 -34.70 15.47 -28.29
N GLU A 332 -34.87 14.93 -29.51
CA GLU A 332 -36.11 15.12 -30.30
C GLU A 332 -37.24 14.14 -29.93
N LEU A 333 -37.04 13.23 -28.96
CA LEU A 333 -38.07 12.29 -28.47
C LEU A 333 -38.76 12.74 -27.17
N LEU A 334 -38.43 13.94 -26.64
CA LEU A 334 -38.96 14.47 -25.37
C LEU A 334 -39.70 15.82 -25.49
N THR A 335 -40.08 16.25 -26.69
CA THR A 335 -41.02 17.39 -26.90
C THR A 335 -42.29 16.93 -27.59
#